data_AF-A0A960EU87-F1
#
_entry.id   AF-A0A960EU87-F1
#
_cell.length_a   1.000
_cell.length_b   1.000
_cell.length_c   1.000
_cell.angle_alpha   90.00
_cell.angle_beta   90.00
_cell.angle_gamma   90.00
#
_symmetry.space_group_name_H-M   'P 1'
#
loop_
_entity.id
_entity.type
_entity.pdbx_description
1 polymer ?
#
loop_
_entity_poly.entity_id
_entity_poly.type
_entity_poly.pdbx_seq_one_letter_code
_entity_poly.pdbx_strand_id
1 'polypeptide(L)'
;MKSTERPKPRLLNYIGQLRLYSAADLLLLLVAAGVGGAALVGALGLWFGFLVFLEWTHQDRGRLKWHWSVWASLWALAAVQVGALAWAAFAMVSWLYAQKKRLSWLSPASWIVNGGVKVALLLAAGVRSIPLLAGVWVVMAARNLAGDFRDVRKDGDDGVRSLPILLGVRQDVRWIYPLFLACSSFLWWWMADLPVAVLAVAYLTQMFTYGLTPR
;
A
#
# COMPACT_ATOMS: atom_id res chain seq x y z
N MET A 1 20.47 -15.90 16.24
CA MET A 1 21.19 -14.61 16.23
C MET A 1 20.24 -13.51 16.66
N LYS A 2 20.49 -12.83 17.79
CA LYS A 2 19.74 -11.62 18.16
C LYS A 2 20.24 -10.49 17.28
N SER A 3 19.34 -9.90 16.48
CA SER A 3 19.62 -8.70 15.69
C SER A 3 20.10 -7.57 16.63
N THR A 4 21.27 -7.01 16.34
CA THR A 4 21.92 -5.91 17.06
C THR A 4 21.49 -4.52 16.53
N GLU A 5 20.36 -4.43 15.82
CA GLU A 5 19.89 -3.14 15.33
C GLU A 5 19.40 -2.26 16.48
N ARG A 6 20.01 -1.07 16.61
CA ARG A 6 19.54 -0.05 17.55
C ARG A 6 18.07 0.27 17.23
N PRO A 7 17.18 0.39 18.22
CA PRO A 7 15.79 0.72 17.98
C PRO A 7 15.71 2.05 17.23
N LYS A 8 14.98 2.05 16.10
CA LYS A 8 14.75 3.27 15.32
C LYS A 8 14.10 4.33 16.23
N PRO A 9 14.45 5.62 16.07
CA PRO A 9 13.73 6.71 16.72
C PRO A 9 12.22 6.55 16.53
N ARG A 10 11.44 6.82 17.59
CA ARG A 10 9.97 6.62 17.57
C ARG A 10 9.30 7.28 16.36
N LEU A 11 9.72 8.50 16.03
CA LEU A 11 9.23 9.24 14.88
C LEU A 11 9.51 8.51 13.55
N LEU A 12 10.72 8.02 13.34
CA LEU A 12 11.09 7.28 12.12
C LEU A 12 10.33 5.96 11.98
N ASN A 13 9.96 5.33 13.10
CA ASN A 13 9.10 4.14 13.08
C ASN A 13 7.71 4.48 12.50
N TYR A 14 7.07 5.54 13.00
CA TYR A 14 5.78 6.01 12.50
C TYR A 14 5.85 6.48 11.04
N ILE A 15 6.87 7.26 10.67
CA ILE A 15 7.06 7.69 9.27
C ILE A 15 7.26 6.49 8.34
N GLY A 16 8.06 5.50 8.75
CA GLY A 16 8.26 4.28 7.99
C GLY A 16 6.96 3.49 7.75
N GLN A 17 6.06 3.47 8.73
CA GLN A 17 4.75 2.82 8.60
C GLN A 17 3.80 3.50 7.60
N LEU A 18 3.98 4.81 7.34
CA LEU A 18 3.24 5.53 6.30
C LEU A 18 3.71 5.23 4.87
N ARG A 19 4.83 4.49 4.73
CA ARG A 19 5.31 3.94 3.45
C ARG A 19 5.35 4.96 2.33
N LEU A 20 6.02 6.09 2.56
CA LEU A 20 6.10 7.21 1.61
C LEU A 20 6.56 6.81 0.21
N TYR A 21 7.42 5.80 0.09
CA TYR A 21 7.80 5.19 -1.20
C TYR A 21 6.59 4.72 -2.02
N SER A 22 5.60 4.09 -1.37
CA SER A 22 4.37 3.64 -2.02
C SER A 22 3.38 4.79 -2.20
N ALA A 23 3.45 5.83 -1.37
CA ALA A 23 2.60 7.02 -1.52
C ALA A 23 3.03 7.86 -2.73
N ALA A 24 4.33 7.96 -3.03
CA ALA A 24 4.84 8.63 -4.22
C ALA A 24 4.33 7.96 -5.51
N ASP A 25 4.37 6.63 -5.58
CA ASP A 25 3.80 5.87 -6.70
C ASP A 25 2.28 6.08 -6.82
N LEU A 26 1.57 6.07 -5.68
CA LEU A 26 0.13 6.29 -5.66
C LEU A 26 -0.24 7.70 -6.13
N LEU A 27 0.54 8.73 -5.79
CA LEU A 27 0.34 10.09 -6.27
C LEU A 27 0.47 10.17 -7.80
N LEU A 28 1.50 9.54 -8.37
CA LEU A 28 1.63 9.44 -9.83
C LEU A 28 0.40 8.76 -10.44
N LEU A 29 -0.06 7.66 -9.86
CA LEU A 29 -1.27 6.97 -10.32
C LEU A 29 -2.51 7.88 -10.27
N LEU A 30 -2.73 8.60 -9.17
CA LEU A 30 -3.89 9.49 -9.02
C LEU A 30 -3.85 10.63 -10.04
N VAL A 31 -2.66 11.20 -10.29
CA VAL A 31 -2.47 12.24 -11.32
C VAL A 31 -2.69 11.66 -12.72
N ALA A 32 -2.14 10.48 -13.04
CA ALA A 32 -2.35 9.78 -14.31
C ALA A 32 -3.82 9.46 -14.57
N ALA A 33 -4.59 9.21 -13.51
CA ALA A 33 -6.02 8.96 -13.57
C ALA A 33 -6.88 10.23 -13.66
N GLY A 34 -6.27 11.42 -13.71
CA GLY A 34 -6.97 12.70 -13.81
C GLY A 34 -7.74 13.10 -12.55
N VAL A 35 -7.31 12.65 -11.37
CA VAL A 35 -7.98 12.95 -10.11
C VAL A 35 -7.80 14.42 -9.73
N GLY A 36 -8.91 15.15 -9.58
CA GLY A 36 -8.92 16.56 -9.17
C GLY A 36 -8.50 16.78 -7.70
N GLY A 37 -8.13 18.03 -7.36
CA GLY A 37 -7.50 18.35 -6.07
C GLY A 37 -8.26 17.91 -4.80
N ALA A 38 -9.57 18.17 -4.71
CA ALA A 38 -10.36 17.77 -3.55
C ALA A 38 -10.46 16.23 -3.39
N ALA A 39 -10.70 15.54 -4.51
CA ALA A 39 -10.74 14.07 -4.56
C ALA A 39 -9.35 13.47 -4.27
N LEU A 40 -8.27 14.12 -4.67
CA LEU A 40 -6.89 13.73 -4.36
C LEU A 40 -6.63 13.76 -2.84
N VAL A 41 -7.02 14.83 -2.16
CA VAL A 41 -6.90 14.92 -0.69
C VAL A 41 -7.74 13.82 -0.01
N GLY A 42 -8.97 13.60 -0.47
CA GLY A 42 -9.81 12.50 0.02
C GLY A 42 -9.17 11.13 -0.14
N ALA A 43 -8.63 10.83 -1.33
CA ALA A 43 -7.95 9.58 -1.63
C ALA A 43 -6.68 9.39 -0.78
N LEU A 44 -5.87 10.44 -0.59
CA LEU A 44 -4.70 10.36 0.29
C LEU A 44 -5.11 10.14 1.75
N GLY A 45 -6.17 10.80 2.22
CA GLY A 45 -6.74 10.57 3.55
C GLY A 45 -7.19 9.12 3.74
N LEU A 46 -7.93 8.56 2.78
CA LEU A 46 -8.30 7.14 2.77
C LEU A 46 -7.08 6.22 2.81
N TRP A 47 -6.08 6.48 1.96
CA TRP A 47 -4.87 5.67 1.86
C TRP A 47 -4.05 5.68 3.16
N PHE A 48 -3.73 6.85 3.70
CA PHE A 48 -2.98 6.95 4.94
C PHE A 48 -3.78 6.41 6.13
N GLY A 49 -5.10 6.66 6.16
CA GLY A 49 -5.98 6.03 7.14
C GLY A 49 -5.96 4.51 7.05
N PHE A 50 -5.97 3.95 5.83
CA PHE A 50 -5.84 2.51 5.61
C PHE A 50 -4.51 1.96 6.10
N LEU A 51 -3.38 2.65 5.85
CA LEU A 51 -2.08 2.23 6.37
C LEU A 51 -2.07 2.19 7.89
N VAL A 52 -2.59 3.22 8.55
CA VAL A 52 -2.69 3.28 10.01
C VAL A 52 -3.63 2.19 10.56
N PHE A 53 -4.77 1.97 9.90
CA PHE A 53 -5.71 0.89 10.24
C PHE A 53 -5.07 -0.50 10.09
N LEU A 54 -4.26 -0.69 9.05
CA LEU A 54 -3.53 -1.94 8.81
C LEU A 54 -2.53 -2.21 9.92
N GLU A 55 -1.76 -1.21 10.34
CA GLU A 55 -0.78 -1.35 11.43
C GLU A 55 -1.46 -1.58 12.78
N TRP A 56 -2.60 -0.92 13.02
CA TRP A 56 -3.45 -1.16 14.20
C TRP A 56 -3.97 -2.62 14.25
N THR A 57 -4.33 -3.18 13.08
CA THR A 57 -4.89 -4.54 12.96
C THR A 57 -3.82 -5.62 13.02
N HIS A 58 -2.72 -5.48 12.27
CA HIS A 58 -1.70 -6.52 12.11
C HIS A 58 -0.74 -6.62 13.31
N GLN A 59 -0.44 -5.49 13.96
CA GLN A 59 0.46 -5.43 15.12
C GLN A 59 1.80 -6.16 14.91
N ASP A 60 2.43 -5.95 13.75
CA ASP A 60 3.70 -6.60 13.41
C ASP A 60 4.79 -6.29 14.46
N ARG A 61 5.64 -7.28 14.73
CA ARG A 61 6.77 -7.13 15.67
C ARG A 61 7.69 -5.98 15.24
N GLY A 62 8.18 -5.19 16.20
CA GLY A 62 9.07 -4.04 15.94
C GLY A 62 8.36 -2.76 15.45
N ARG A 63 7.04 -2.77 15.25
CA ARG A 63 6.26 -1.58 14.88
C ARG A 63 5.56 -0.97 16.08
N LEU A 64 5.59 0.35 16.18
CA LEU A 64 4.83 1.09 17.18
C LEU A 64 3.35 1.11 16.83
N LYS A 65 2.50 0.99 17.85
CA LYS A 65 1.05 1.02 17.68
C LYS A 65 0.58 2.45 17.46
N TRP A 66 -0.27 2.64 16.45
CA TRP A 66 -1.04 3.86 16.29
C TRP A 66 -2.26 3.83 17.19
N HIS A 67 -2.67 5.00 17.69
CA HIS A 67 -3.97 5.14 18.34
C HIS A 67 -5.08 5.04 17.26
N TRP A 68 -6.18 4.37 17.57
CA TRP A 68 -7.24 4.07 16.59
C TRP A 68 -7.88 5.35 16.02
N SER A 69 -7.91 6.42 16.81
CA SER A 69 -8.51 7.70 16.40
C SER A 69 -7.84 8.28 15.15
N VAL A 70 -6.57 7.96 14.89
CA VAL A 70 -5.81 8.51 13.74
C VAL A 70 -6.37 7.99 12.42
N TRP A 71 -6.59 6.67 12.28
CA TRP A 71 -7.18 6.16 11.04
C TRP A 71 -8.66 6.55 10.93
N ALA A 72 -9.38 6.57 12.06
CA ALA A 72 -10.79 6.93 12.09
C ALA A 72 -11.00 8.38 11.66
N SER A 73 -10.18 9.32 12.15
CA SER A 73 -10.26 10.73 11.75
C SER A 73 -9.92 10.92 10.27
N LEU A 74 -8.89 10.24 9.76
CA LEU A 74 -8.53 10.32 8.35
C LEU A 74 -9.65 9.80 7.44
N TRP A 75 -10.28 8.70 7.80
CA TRP A 75 -11.41 8.14 7.06
C TRP A 75 -12.66 9.01 7.16
N ALA A 76 -12.96 9.58 8.33
CA ALA A 76 -14.09 10.47 8.52
C ALA A 76 -13.96 11.76 7.70
N LEU A 77 -12.77 12.38 7.70
CA LEU A 77 -12.49 13.57 6.89
C LEU A 77 -12.55 13.24 5.40
N ALA A 78 -12.05 12.07 4.98
CA ALA A 78 -12.09 11.67 3.59
C ALA A 78 -13.52 11.34 3.10
N ALA A 79 -14.40 10.84 3.97
CA ALA A 79 -15.79 10.53 3.62
C ALA A 79 -16.56 11.75 3.08
N VAL A 80 -16.23 12.95 3.59
CA VAL A 80 -16.80 14.23 3.12
C VAL A 80 -16.43 14.51 1.66
N GLN A 81 -15.25 14.07 1.21
CA GLN A 81 -14.73 14.39 -0.13
C GLN A 81 -15.10 13.36 -1.21
N VAL A 82 -15.29 12.09 -0.83
CA VAL A 82 -15.43 10.96 -1.78
C VAL A 82 -16.84 10.37 -1.87
N GLY A 83 -17.73 10.79 -0.97
CA GLY A 83 -19.10 10.28 -0.87
C GLY A 83 -19.20 8.92 -0.15
N ALA A 84 -20.35 8.69 0.49
CA ALA A 84 -20.54 7.57 1.42
C ALA A 84 -20.40 6.19 0.77
N LEU A 85 -20.94 5.98 -0.43
CA LEU A 85 -20.92 4.68 -1.09
C LEU A 85 -19.49 4.26 -1.48
N ALA A 86 -18.71 5.18 -2.05
CA ALA A 86 -17.35 4.87 -2.46
C ALA A 86 -16.42 4.73 -1.25
N TRP A 87 -16.63 5.54 -0.21
CA TRP A 87 -16.00 5.34 1.09
C TRP A 87 -16.28 3.95 1.67
N ALA A 88 -17.55 3.51 1.67
CA ALA A 88 -17.94 2.21 2.22
C ALA A 88 -17.31 1.05 1.44
N ALA A 89 -17.26 1.14 0.11
CA ALA A 89 -16.58 0.16 -0.74
C ALA A 89 -15.08 0.08 -0.41
N PHE A 90 -14.41 1.23 -0.27
CA PHE A 90 -12.99 1.29 0.13
C PHE A 90 -12.77 0.69 1.53
N ALA A 91 -13.61 1.05 2.50
CA ALA A 91 -13.52 0.56 3.87
C ALA A 91 -13.72 -0.97 3.92
N MET A 92 -14.69 -1.52 3.19
CA MET A 92 -14.96 -2.95 3.12
C MET A 92 -13.76 -3.73 2.54
N VAL A 93 -13.20 -3.29 1.42
CA VAL A 93 -12.06 -3.98 0.79
C VAL A 93 -10.78 -3.83 1.63
N SER A 94 -10.60 -2.66 2.27
CA SER A 94 -9.51 -2.41 3.22
C SER A 94 -9.60 -3.32 4.45
N TRP A 95 -10.81 -3.47 5.01
CA TRP A 95 -11.08 -4.38 6.12
C TRP A 95 -10.75 -5.82 5.73
N LEU A 96 -11.24 -6.27 4.57
CA LEU A 96 -11.00 -7.62 4.06
C LEU A 96 -9.48 -7.87 3.95
N TYR A 97 -8.74 -6.96 3.32
CA TYR A 97 -7.28 -7.07 3.22
C TYR A 97 -6.59 -7.17 4.59
N ALA A 98 -7.01 -6.35 5.57
CA ALA A 98 -6.44 -6.36 6.92
C ALA A 98 -6.73 -7.66 7.71
N GLN A 99 -7.75 -8.43 7.31
CA GLN A 99 -8.04 -9.73 7.91
C GLN A 99 -7.11 -10.86 7.43
N LYS A 100 -6.21 -10.63 6.46
CA LYS A 100 -5.41 -11.71 5.85
C LYS A 100 -4.60 -12.57 6.84
N LYS A 101 -4.18 -12.01 7.98
CA LYS A 101 -3.46 -12.74 9.04
C LYS A 101 -4.39 -13.55 9.96
N ARG A 102 -5.66 -13.16 10.07
CA ARG A 102 -6.66 -13.84 10.90
C ARG A 102 -7.45 -14.89 10.11
N LEU A 103 -7.76 -14.58 8.85
CA LEU A 103 -8.47 -15.44 7.92
C LEU A 103 -7.46 -16.12 6.98
N SER A 104 -6.96 -17.29 7.40
CA SER A 104 -5.90 -18.01 6.70
C SER A 104 -6.23 -18.36 5.24
N TRP A 105 -7.52 -18.55 4.91
CA TRP A 105 -8.00 -18.80 3.54
C TRP A 105 -7.86 -17.58 2.62
N LEU A 106 -7.81 -16.37 3.18
CA LEU A 106 -7.66 -15.13 2.41
C LEU A 106 -6.19 -14.81 2.09
N SER A 107 -5.27 -15.29 2.93
CA SER A 107 -3.84 -15.01 2.84
C SER A 107 -3.24 -15.29 1.44
N PRO A 108 -3.52 -16.43 0.77
CA PRO A 108 -3.00 -16.72 -0.57
C PRO A 108 -3.50 -15.76 -1.65
N ALA A 109 -4.69 -15.18 -1.46
CA ALA A 109 -5.31 -14.24 -2.39
C ALA A 109 -5.10 -12.77 -2.01
N SER A 110 -4.35 -12.50 -0.93
CA SER A 110 -4.27 -11.14 -0.37
C SER A 110 -3.67 -10.10 -1.32
N TRP A 111 -2.82 -10.53 -2.27
CA TRP A 111 -2.27 -9.67 -3.32
C TRP A 111 -3.35 -9.15 -4.28
N ILE A 112 -4.32 -10.00 -4.65
CA ILE A 112 -5.50 -9.61 -5.44
C ILE A 112 -6.38 -8.63 -4.67
N VAL A 113 -6.67 -8.94 -3.41
CA VAL A 113 -7.50 -8.07 -2.55
C VAL A 113 -6.83 -6.70 -2.40
N ASN A 114 -5.50 -6.67 -2.28
CA ASN A 114 -4.76 -5.43 -2.20
C ASN A 114 -4.85 -4.61 -3.48
N GLY A 115 -4.84 -5.23 -4.67
CA GLY A 115 -5.15 -4.55 -5.93
C GLY A 115 -6.56 -3.96 -5.92
N GLY A 116 -7.53 -4.71 -5.38
CA GLY A 116 -8.89 -4.23 -5.13
C GLY A 116 -8.96 -2.97 -4.25
N VAL A 117 -8.09 -2.84 -3.24
CA VAL A 117 -8.00 -1.59 -2.43
C VAL A 117 -7.69 -0.38 -3.31
N LYS A 118 -6.87 -0.54 -4.37
CA LYS A 118 -6.45 0.60 -5.23
C LYS A 118 -7.54 0.94 -6.21
N VAL A 119 -8.23 -0.07 -6.74
CA VAL A 119 -9.45 0.13 -7.54
C VAL A 119 -10.51 0.86 -6.72
N ALA A 120 -10.78 0.41 -5.49
CA ALA A 120 -11.75 1.05 -4.61
C ALA A 120 -11.34 2.50 -4.28
N LEU A 121 -10.04 2.76 -4.14
CA LEU A 121 -9.52 4.11 -3.94
C LEU A 121 -9.74 5.00 -5.16
N LEU A 122 -9.49 4.51 -6.38
CA LEU A 122 -9.75 5.26 -7.61
C LEU A 122 -11.24 5.51 -7.84
N LEU A 123 -12.09 4.54 -7.53
CA LEU A 123 -13.55 4.71 -7.55
C LEU A 123 -13.99 5.81 -6.55
N ALA A 124 -13.40 5.83 -5.35
CA ALA A 124 -13.61 6.91 -4.37
C ALA A 124 -13.08 8.27 -4.86
N ALA A 125 -12.02 8.28 -5.65
CA ALA A 125 -11.51 9.47 -6.31
C ALA A 125 -12.33 9.89 -7.55
N GLY A 126 -13.42 9.20 -7.88
CA GLY A 126 -14.32 9.53 -8.98
C GLY A 126 -13.97 8.91 -10.33
N VAL A 127 -12.93 8.07 -10.41
CA VAL A 127 -12.50 7.42 -11.66
C VAL A 127 -13.46 6.31 -12.05
N ARG A 128 -13.99 6.34 -13.28
CA ARG A 128 -14.99 5.37 -13.79
C ARG A 128 -14.55 4.58 -15.02
N SER A 129 -13.38 4.86 -15.59
CA SER A 129 -12.87 4.15 -16.77
C SER A 129 -12.57 2.69 -16.43
N ILE A 130 -13.40 1.76 -16.92
CA ILE A 130 -13.24 0.32 -16.69
C ILE A 130 -11.86 -0.19 -17.17
N PRO A 131 -11.37 0.16 -18.38
CA PRO A 131 -10.04 -0.27 -18.82
C PRO A 131 -8.92 0.20 -17.89
N LEU A 132 -8.98 1.46 -17.42
CA LEU A 132 -8.00 2.00 -16.48
C LEU A 132 -8.06 1.26 -15.13
N LEU A 133 -9.26 1.07 -14.58
CA LEU A 133 -9.43 0.36 -13.30
C LEU A 133 -8.94 -1.09 -13.37
N ALA A 134 -9.20 -1.79 -14.48
CA ALA A 134 -8.69 -3.13 -14.72
C ALA A 134 -7.15 -3.16 -14.82
N GLY A 135 -6.56 -2.22 -15.57
CA GLY A 135 -5.10 -2.08 -15.68
C GLY A 135 -4.45 -1.82 -14.31
N VAL A 136 -5.03 -0.91 -13.52
CA VAL A 136 -4.56 -0.62 -12.15
C VAL A 136 -4.68 -1.84 -11.26
N TRP A 137 -5.78 -2.59 -11.34
CA TRP A 137 -5.93 -3.81 -10.56
C TRP A 137 -4.81 -4.80 -10.85
N VAL A 138 -4.53 -5.08 -12.13
CA VAL A 138 -3.49 -6.03 -12.56
C VAL A 138 -2.11 -5.58 -12.08
N VAL A 139 -1.73 -4.32 -12.37
CA VAL A 139 -0.40 -3.79 -12.02
C VAL A 139 -0.19 -3.80 -10.51
N MET A 140 -1.19 -3.34 -9.75
CA MET A 140 -1.07 -3.23 -8.31
C MET A 140 -1.14 -4.59 -7.61
N ALA A 141 -1.92 -5.54 -8.15
CA ALA A 141 -1.93 -6.92 -7.67
C ALA A 141 -0.57 -7.59 -7.92
N ALA A 142 0.01 -7.45 -9.12
CA ALA A 142 1.34 -8.00 -9.44
C ALA A 142 2.44 -7.41 -8.54
N ARG A 143 2.44 -6.09 -8.34
CA ARG A 143 3.36 -5.43 -7.39
C ARG A 143 3.18 -5.95 -5.97
N ASN A 144 1.96 -6.21 -5.55
CA ASN A 144 1.71 -6.74 -4.21
C ASN A 144 2.14 -8.19 -4.05
N LEU A 145 1.99 -9.00 -5.10
CA LEU A 145 2.53 -10.36 -5.14
C LEU A 145 4.07 -10.33 -5.01
N ALA A 146 4.75 -9.42 -5.72
CA ALA A 146 6.18 -9.17 -5.53
C ALA A 146 6.52 -8.79 -4.07
N GLY A 147 5.62 -8.06 -3.39
CA GLY A 147 5.74 -7.77 -1.96
C GLY A 147 5.69 -9.02 -1.08
N ASP A 148 4.80 -9.96 -1.39
CA ASP A 148 4.72 -11.24 -0.68
C ASP A 148 5.98 -12.10 -0.93
N PHE A 149 6.55 -12.12 -2.14
CA PHE A 149 7.83 -12.79 -2.42
C PHE A 149 9.02 -12.18 -1.67
N ARG A 150 8.99 -10.86 -1.48
CA ARG A 150 10.00 -10.15 -0.70
C ARG A 150 9.91 -10.49 0.80
N ASP A 151 8.70 -10.64 1.33
CA ASP A 151 8.46 -10.82 2.76
C ASP A 151 8.27 -12.30 3.16
N VAL A 152 8.60 -13.25 2.29
CA VAL A 152 8.30 -14.68 2.49
C VAL A 152 8.85 -15.22 3.81
N ARG A 153 10.08 -14.88 4.22
CA ARG A 153 10.61 -15.35 5.52
C ARG A 153 9.84 -14.78 6.70
N LYS A 154 9.51 -13.49 6.64
CA LYS A 154 8.70 -12.82 7.68
C LYS A 154 7.31 -13.46 7.77
N ASP A 155 6.66 -13.68 6.63
CA ASP A 155 5.34 -14.33 6.58
C ASP A 155 5.41 -15.75 7.17
N GLY A 156 6.48 -16.50 6.88
CA GLY A 156 6.75 -17.80 7.49
C GLY A 156 6.90 -17.73 9.01
N ASP A 157 7.69 -16.78 9.51
CA ASP A 157 7.92 -16.55 10.95
C ASP A 157 6.63 -16.12 11.68
N ASP A 158 5.74 -15.40 10.98
CA ASP A 158 4.43 -14.96 11.48
C ASP A 158 3.32 -16.01 11.28
N GLY A 159 3.61 -17.17 10.68
CA GLY A 159 2.63 -18.23 10.40
C GLY A 159 1.60 -17.90 9.31
N VAL A 160 1.89 -16.91 8.46
CA VAL A 160 1.03 -16.44 7.37
C VAL A 160 1.18 -17.35 6.16
N ARG A 161 0.06 -17.85 5.63
CA ARG A 161 0.01 -18.73 4.45
C ARG A 161 -0.08 -17.91 3.17
N SER A 162 0.91 -17.06 2.88
CA SER A 162 0.93 -16.30 1.62
C SER A 162 1.20 -17.23 0.43
N LEU A 163 0.91 -16.78 -0.79
CA LEU A 163 1.09 -17.61 -1.98
C LEU A 163 2.54 -18.14 -2.13
N PRO A 164 3.60 -17.33 -1.94
CA PRO A 164 4.98 -17.84 -2.00
C PRO A 164 5.27 -18.94 -0.97
N ILE A 165 4.71 -18.85 0.23
CA ILE A 165 4.82 -19.90 1.27
C ILE A 165 4.18 -21.20 0.80
N LEU A 166 2.96 -21.13 0.22
CA LEU A 166 2.27 -22.31 -0.30
C LEU A 166 2.99 -22.95 -1.50
N LEU A 167 3.68 -22.12 -2.30
CA LEU A 167 4.53 -22.59 -3.40
C LEU A 167 5.89 -23.12 -2.93
N GLY A 168 6.16 -23.12 -1.62
CA GLY A 168 7.40 -23.65 -1.05
C GLY A 168 8.61 -22.72 -1.18
N VAL A 169 8.41 -21.44 -1.46
CA VAL A 169 9.49 -20.44 -1.50
C VAL A 169 9.99 -20.19 -0.07
N ARG A 170 11.31 -20.28 0.14
CA ARG A 170 11.93 -20.15 1.47
C ARG A 170 12.88 -18.96 1.63
N GLN A 171 13.18 -18.26 0.54
CA GLN A 171 14.16 -17.17 0.52
C GLN A 171 13.51 -15.88 0.04
N ASP A 172 13.82 -14.78 0.74
CA ASP A 172 13.35 -13.45 0.38
C ASP A 172 13.94 -12.99 -0.95
N VAL A 173 13.08 -12.51 -1.85
CA VAL A 173 13.53 -11.86 -3.10
C VAL A 173 13.57 -10.35 -2.88
N ARG A 174 14.57 -9.87 -2.15
CA ARG A 174 14.61 -8.49 -1.59
C ARG A 174 14.33 -7.36 -2.60
N TRP A 175 14.81 -7.52 -3.84
CA TRP A 175 14.76 -6.50 -4.90
C TRP A 175 13.54 -6.59 -5.81
N ILE A 176 12.72 -7.63 -5.71
CA ILE A 176 11.57 -7.80 -6.62
C ILE A 176 10.53 -6.69 -6.40
N TYR A 177 10.22 -6.34 -5.15
CA TYR A 177 9.24 -5.29 -4.88
C TYR A 177 9.73 -3.89 -5.29
N PRO A 178 10.96 -3.45 -4.98
CA PRO A 178 11.49 -2.18 -5.52
C PRO A 178 11.46 -2.11 -7.05
N LEU A 179 11.77 -3.21 -7.74
CA LEU A 179 11.70 -3.26 -9.20
C LEU A 179 10.26 -3.02 -9.69
N PHE A 180 9.28 -3.75 -9.15
CA PHE A 180 7.88 -3.56 -9.52
C PHE A 180 7.35 -2.17 -9.16
N LEU A 181 7.82 -1.58 -8.04
CA LEU A 181 7.49 -0.22 -7.65
C LEU A 181 8.05 0.82 -8.64
N ALA A 182 9.31 0.66 -9.05
CA ALA A 182 9.92 1.54 -10.05
C ALA A 182 9.22 1.44 -11.40
N CYS A 183 8.87 0.21 -11.84
CA CYS A 183 8.12 -0.03 -13.07
C CYS A 183 6.71 0.55 -13.02
N SER A 184 5.97 0.38 -11.91
CA SER A 184 4.63 0.96 -11.79
C SER A 184 4.68 2.49 -11.79
N SER A 185 5.67 3.09 -11.11
CA SER A 185 5.85 4.55 -11.10
C SER A 185 6.22 5.10 -12.47
N PHE A 186 7.08 4.40 -13.22
CA PHE A 186 7.37 4.75 -14.61
C PHE A 186 6.10 4.71 -15.47
N LEU A 187 5.30 3.65 -15.35
CA LEU A 187 4.05 3.49 -16.08
C LEU A 187 3.09 4.67 -15.80
N TRP A 188 2.86 5.00 -14.53
CA TRP A 188 1.96 6.10 -14.16
C TRP A 188 2.50 7.46 -14.60
N TRP A 189 3.79 7.70 -14.45
CA TRP A 189 4.45 8.91 -14.94
C TRP A 189 4.28 9.06 -16.46
N TRP A 190 4.51 8.00 -17.21
CA TRP A 190 4.38 7.98 -18.67
C TRP A 190 2.94 8.25 -19.11
N MET A 191 1.96 7.62 -18.44
CA MET A 191 0.54 7.86 -18.71
C MET A 191 0.08 9.28 -18.37
N ALA A 192 0.70 9.92 -17.37
CA ALA A 192 0.36 11.26 -16.92
C ALA A 192 1.02 12.39 -17.74
N ASP A 193 1.93 12.04 -18.67
CA ASP A 193 2.70 12.99 -19.48
C ASP A 193 3.39 14.09 -18.64
N LEU A 194 4.02 13.67 -17.54
CA LEU A 194 4.67 14.59 -16.58
C LEU A 194 6.14 14.85 -16.95
N PRO A 195 6.73 15.99 -16.52
CA PRO A 195 8.17 16.21 -16.67
C PRO A 195 9.00 15.12 -15.98
N VAL A 196 10.13 14.73 -16.59
CA VAL A 196 11.08 13.74 -16.02
C VAL A 196 11.51 14.07 -14.58
N ALA A 197 11.57 15.36 -14.22
CA ALA A 197 11.88 15.79 -12.86
C ALA A 197 10.92 15.22 -11.81
N VAL A 198 9.64 15.02 -12.16
CA VAL A 198 8.64 14.43 -11.25
C VAL A 198 8.94 12.95 -10.99
N LEU A 199 9.31 12.19 -12.03
CA LEU A 199 9.74 10.79 -11.89
C LEU A 199 11.00 10.69 -11.02
N ALA A 200 11.97 11.58 -11.23
CA ALA A 200 13.19 11.62 -10.44
C ALA A 200 12.88 11.84 -8.94
N VAL A 201 12.00 12.80 -8.61
CA VAL A 201 11.55 13.04 -7.23
C VAL A 201 10.85 11.81 -6.64
N ALA A 202 10.00 11.13 -7.42
CA ALA A 202 9.33 9.91 -6.98
C ALA A 202 10.35 8.80 -6.66
N TYR A 203 11.34 8.58 -7.53
CA TYR A 203 12.39 7.58 -7.32
C TYR A 203 13.30 7.91 -6.14
N LEU A 204 13.70 9.17 -5.96
CA LEU A 204 14.45 9.59 -4.78
C LEU A 204 13.64 9.33 -3.51
N THR A 205 12.36 9.69 -3.50
CA THR A 205 11.45 9.42 -2.38
C THR A 205 11.38 7.92 -2.09
N GLN A 206 11.25 7.09 -3.13
CA GLN A 206 11.24 5.64 -2.99
C GLN A 206 12.53 5.10 -2.40
N MET A 207 13.67 5.49 -2.95
CA MET A 207 14.99 5.06 -2.50
C MET A 207 15.25 5.42 -1.03
N PHE A 208 14.98 6.67 -0.63
CA PHE A 208 15.26 7.14 0.72
C PHE A 208 14.28 6.62 1.77
N THR A 209 13.02 6.37 1.40
CA THR A 209 11.99 6.00 2.37
C THR A 209 11.69 4.50 2.43
N TYR A 210 12.15 3.72 1.46
CA TYR A 210 11.92 2.27 1.42
C TYR A 210 12.52 1.53 2.63
N GLY A 211 13.74 1.90 3.03
CA GLY A 211 14.42 1.34 4.21
C GLY A 211 13.84 1.81 5.56
N LEU A 212 12.94 2.79 5.55
CA LEU A 212 12.36 3.33 6.79
C LEU A 212 11.31 2.39 7.39
N THR A 213 10.59 1.60 6.58
CA THR A 213 9.61 0.62 7.06
C THR A 213 10.27 -0.35 8.06
N PRO A 214 9.79 -0.43 9.32
CA PRO A 214 10.26 -1.44 10.25
C PRO A 214 9.81 -2.82 9.76
N ARG A 215 10.75 -3.75 9.65
CA ARG A 215 10.53 -5.11 9.16
C ARG A 215 10.99 -6.12 10.19
#